data_AF-A0A016STS1-F1
#
_entry.id   AF-A0A016STS1-F1
#
_cell.length_a   1.000
_cell.length_b   1.000
_cell.length_c   1.000
_cell.angle_alpha   90.00
_cell.angle_beta   90.00
_cell.angle_gamma   90.00
#
_symmetry.space_group_name_H-M   'P 1'
#
loop_
_entity.id
_entity.type
_entity.pdbx_description
1 polymer ?
#
loop_
_entity_poly.entity_id
_entity_poly.type
_entity_poly.pdbx_seq_one_letter_code
_entity_poly.pdbx_strand_id
1 'polypeptide(L)'
;MISPGMSSCEHTINTLRYADRVKELGADEGGSSPPMNDEELMLRAGGDDGDNEDADLSLVCSRNGTDKTTFDMMKIVSSLTAAEEDALYSQYNLEQNMKTWLKEMGNLISRSNTVDYDQENYVRDSLNLTNKMWSGLSECVDRLKKWQELQVAEAEMSKKVTRKKLDSHR
;
A
#
# COMPACT_ATOMS: atom_id res chain seq x y z
N MET A 1 26.25 -32.41 -6.80
CA MET A 1 26.94 -33.65 -7.22
C MET A 1 25.96 -34.79 -7.12
N ILE A 2 25.85 -35.64 -8.14
CA ILE A 2 24.94 -36.80 -8.14
C ILE A 2 25.68 -38.00 -7.56
N SER A 3 25.13 -38.65 -6.53
CA SER A 3 25.75 -39.83 -5.91
C SER A 3 25.49 -41.10 -6.72
N PRO A 4 26.50 -41.96 -6.98
CA PRO A 4 26.38 -43.13 -7.83
C PRO A 4 25.77 -44.38 -7.15
N GLY A 5 25.42 -44.30 -5.85
CA GLY A 5 24.85 -45.44 -5.11
C GLY A 5 23.36 -45.65 -5.37
N MET A 6 22.93 -46.90 -5.59
CA MET A 6 21.50 -47.25 -5.83
C MET A 6 20.57 -46.82 -4.68
N SER A 7 21.06 -46.70 -3.45
CA SER A 7 20.31 -46.19 -2.29
C SER A 7 19.96 -44.70 -2.39
N SER A 8 20.59 -43.96 -3.32
CA SER A 8 20.36 -42.52 -3.56
C SER A 8 19.58 -42.25 -4.85
N CYS A 9 18.97 -43.29 -5.45
CA CYS A 9 18.23 -43.19 -6.72
C CYS A 9 17.14 -42.10 -6.68
N GLU A 10 16.40 -42.01 -5.57
CA GLU A 10 15.33 -41.02 -5.41
C GLU A 10 15.87 -39.57 -5.36
N HIS A 11 16.97 -39.34 -4.64
CA HIS A 11 17.64 -38.04 -4.63
C HIS A 11 18.23 -37.66 -5.99
N THR A 12 18.82 -38.63 -6.69
CA THR A 12 19.32 -38.44 -8.05
C THR A 12 18.20 -38.07 -9.02
N ILE A 13 17.05 -38.77 -8.96
CA ILE A 13 15.87 -38.45 -9.78
C ILE A 13 15.33 -37.06 -9.47
N ASN A 14 15.21 -36.70 -8.19
CA ASN A 14 14.70 -35.38 -7.82
C ASN A 14 15.65 -34.27 -8.29
N THR A 15 16.97 -34.48 -8.18
CA THR A 15 17.99 -33.54 -8.68
C THR A 15 17.90 -33.37 -10.20
N LEU A 16 17.75 -34.47 -10.94
CA LEU A 16 17.62 -34.43 -12.40
C LEU A 16 16.31 -33.77 -12.85
N ARG A 17 15.19 -34.05 -12.18
CA ARG A 17 13.90 -33.40 -12.44
C ARG A 17 13.96 -31.89 -12.17
N TYR A 18 14.65 -31.48 -11.10
CA TYR A 18 14.86 -30.06 -10.83
C TYR A 18 15.77 -29.42 -11.90
N ALA A 19 16.86 -30.07 -12.28
CA ALA A 19 17.75 -29.57 -13.33
C ALA A 19 17.03 -29.42 -14.67
N ASP A 20 16.15 -30.37 -15.03
CA ASP A 20 15.40 -30.33 -16.28
C ASP A 20 14.35 -29.20 -16.29
N ARG A 21 13.59 -29.05 -15.19
CA ARG A 21 12.68 -27.90 -15.02
C ARG A 21 13.41 -26.56 -15.07
N VAL A 22 14.62 -26.49 -14.51
CA VAL A 22 15.45 -25.28 -14.55
C VAL A 22 16.03 -25.03 -15.94
N LYS A 23 16.25 -26.08 -16.73
CA LYS A 23 16.72 -25.96 -18.11
C LYS A 23 15.65 -25.35 -19.03
N GLU A 24 14.37 -25.62 -18.77
CA GLU A 24 13.24 -24.95 -19.46
C GLU A 24 13.05 -23.49 -19.01
N LEU A 25 13.67 -23.07 -17.91
CA LEU A 25 13.68 -21.66 -17.47
C LEU A 25 14.79 -20.83 -18.13
N GLY A 26 15.58 -21.44 -19.03
CA GLY A 26 16.65 -20.79 -19.78
C GLY A 26 16.17 -20.08 -21.04
N ALA A 27 15.95 -18.77 -20.91
CA ALA A 27 16.02 -17.74 -21.96
C ALA A 27 15.33 -18.09 -23.29
N ASP A 28 14.06 -17.69 -23.41
CA ASP A 28 13.53 -17.36 -24.73
C ASP A 28 14.49 -16.32 -25.35
N GLU A 29 15.07 -16.64 -26.50
CA GLU A 29 16.01 -15.79 -27.27
C GLU A 29 15.30 -14.55 -27.87
N GLY A 30 14.48 -13.87 -27.06
CA GLY A 30 13.80 -12.62 -27.40
C GLY A 30 14.03 -11.49 -26.39
N GLY A 31 14.62 -11.77 -25.22
CA GLY A 31 14.86 -10.75 -24.19
C GLY A 31 16.17 -10.00 -24.38
N SER A 32 16.21 -8.99 -25.26
CA SER A 32 17.32 -8.01 -25.31
C SER A 32 17.34 -7.11 -24.07
N SER A 33 17.70 -7.67 -22.92
CA SER A 33 18.01 -6.90 -21.72
C SER A 33 19.33 -7.42 -21.13
N PRO A 34 20.33 -6.55 -20.90
CA PRO A 34 21.58 -6.98 -20.27
C PRO A 34 21.30 -7.63 -18.91
N PRO A 35 22.13 -8.60 -18.45
CA PRO A 35 22.08 -9.05 -17.07
C PRO A 35 22.32 -7.85 -16.13
N MET A 36 21.46 -7.67 -15.13
CA MET A 36 21.59 -6.60 -14.12
C MET A 36 22.95 -6.68 -13.44
N ASN A 37 23.55 -5.52 -13.19
CA ASN A 37 24.72 -5.43 -12.31
C ASN A 37 24.25 -5.67 -10.86
N ASP A 38 25.05 -6.34 -10.03
CA ASP A 38 24.65 -6.66 -8.64
C ASP A 38 24.25 -5.39 -7.84
N GLU A 39 24.80 -4.22 -8.18
CA GLU A 39 24.41 -2.92 -7.58
C GLU A 39 22.95 -2.51 -7.86
N GLU A 40 22.36 -2.94 -8.98
CA GLU A 40 20.96 -2.61 -9.35
C GLU A 40 19.96 -3.54 -8.64
N LEU A 41 20.42 -4.72 -8.21
CA LEU A 41 19.67 -5.71 -7.42
C LEU A 41 19.85 -5.53 -5.90
N MET A 42 20.92 -4.86 -5.47
CA MET A 42 21.11 -4.55 -4.06
C MET A 42 20.14 -3.45 -3.66
N LEU A 43 19.01 -3.86 -3.08
CA LEU A 43 18.15 -3.04 -2.23
C LEU A 43 19.01 -2.01 -1.51
N ARG A 44 18.74 -0.73 -1.77
CA ARG A 44 19.44 0.37 -1.11
C ARG A 44 19.20 0.20 0.38
N ALA A 45 20.20 -0.33 1.10
CA ALA A 45 20.15 -0.60 2.53
C ALA A 45 20.15 0.74 3.29
N GLY A 46 19.02 1.42 3.26
CA GLY A 46 18.75 2.67 3.96
C GLY A 46 17.25 2.70 4.21
N GLY A 47 16.87 2.36 5.44
CA GLY A 47 15.48 2.17 5.82
C GLY A 47 14.60 3.38 5.52
N ASP A 48 13.74 3.21 4.53
CA ASP A 48 12.46 3.90 4.39
C ASP A 48 11.60 3.02 3.49
N ASP A 49 10.73 2.22 4.11
CA ASP A 49 10.01 1.10 3.48
C ASP A 49 9.00 1.56 2.40
N GLY A 50 8.63 2.85 2.38
CA GLY A 50 7.59 3.38 1.51
C GLY A 50 8.04 3.89 0.13
N ASP A 51 9.33 4.21 -0.07
CA ASP A 51 9.82 4.82 -1.34
C ASP A 51 10.34 3.76 -2.35
N ASN A 52 10.40 2.48 -1.93
CA ASN A 52 10.98 1.39 -2.71
C ASN A 52 9.98 0.71 -3.67
N GLU A 53 8.67 0.77 -3.40
CA GLU A 53 7.66 0.06 -4.20
C GLU A 53 7.49 0.70 -5.59
N ASP A 54 7.50 2.03 -5.66
CA ASP A 54 7.46 2.78 -6.93
C ASP A 54 8.73 2.54 -7.77
N ALA A 55 9.88 2.38 -7.11
CA ALA A 55 11.15 2.08 -7.76
C ALA A 55 11.17 0.66 -8.33
N ASP A 56 10.65 -0.32 -7.59
CA ASP A 56 10.53 -1.72 -8.03
C ASP A 56 9.53 -1.85 -9.20
N LEU A 57 8.37 -1.18 -9.11
CA LEU A 57 7.40 -1.11 -10.20
C LEU A 57 7.99 -0.47 -11.47
N SER A 58 8.79 0.59 -11.31
CA SER A 58 9.49 1.25 -12.41
C SER A 58 10.52 0.33 -13.07
N LEU A 59 11.26 -0.44 -12.28
CA LEU A 59 12.26 -1.39 -12.73
C LEU A 59 11.62 -2.53 -13.54
N VAL A 60 10.54 -3.12 -13.01
CA VAL A 60 9.77 -4.18 -13.68
C VAL A 60 9.17 -3.69 -15.00
N CYS A 61 8.55 -2.52 -15.00
CA CYS A 61 7.94 -1.95 -16.21
C CYS A 61 8.97 -1.62 -17.30
N SER A 62 10.14 -1.10 -16.90
CA SER A 62 11.25 -0.82 -17.82
C SER A 62 11.77 -2.09 -18.49
N ARG A 63 11.86 -3.20 -17.75
CA ARG A 63 12.34 -4.49 -18.27
C ARG A 63 11.30 -5.21 -19.13
N ASN A 64 10.02 -5.08 -18.80
CA ASN A 64 8.93 -5.70 -19.56
C ASN A 64 8.54 -4.91 -20.81
N GLY A 65 9.20 -3.78 -21.11
CA GLY A 65 8.84 -2.90 -22.22
C GLY A 65 7.45 -2.29 -22.06
N THR A 66 6.98 -2.15 -20.82
CA THR A 66 5.64 -1.63 -20.51
C THR A 66 5.56 -0.18 -20.97
N ASP A 67 4.53 0.15 -21.74
CA ASP A 67 4.34 1.51 -22.20
C ASP A 67 4.03 2.44 -21.03
N LYS A 68 4.43 3.71 -21.16
CA LYS A 68 4.28 4.71 -20.10
C LYS A 68 2.84 4.83 -19.56
N THR A 69 1.83 4.64 -20.41
CA THR A 69 0.43 4.77 -19.96
C THR A 69 0.00 3.62 -19.06
N THR A 70 0.48 2.41 -19.34
CA THR A 70 0.25 1.24 -18.48
C THR A 70 0.99 1.36 -17.15
N PHE A 71 2.23 1.87 -17.15
CA PHE A 71 2.95 2.18 -15.90
C PHE A 71 2.21 3.22 -15.05
N ASP A 72 1.80 4.34 -15.64
CA ASP A 72 1.07 5.40 -14.94
C ASP A 72 -0.27 4.88 -14.35
N MET A 73 -0.95 3.98 -15.06
CA MET A 73 -2.16 3.30 -14.55
C MET A 73 -1.86 2.40 -13.36
N MET A 74 -0.83 1.56 -13.44
CA MET A 74 -0.45 0.65 -12.36
C MET A 74 -0.08 1.41 -11.08
N LYS A 75 0.63 2.53 -11.23
CA LYS A 75 0.95 3.44 -10.13
C LYS A 75 -0.30 4.03 -9.48
N ILE A 76 -1.24 4.53 -10.28
CA ILE A 76 -2.50 5.10 -9.74
C ILE A 76 -3.30 4.03 -9.00
N VAL A 77 -3.43 2.82 -9.55
CA VAL A 77 -4.14 1.71 -8.89
C VAL A 77 -3.49 1.34 -7.56
N SER A 78 -2.16 1.20 -7.52
CA SER A 78 -1.43 0.94 -6.27
C SER A 78 -1.70 2.05 -5.23
N SER A 79 -1.58 3.32 -5.63
CA SER A 79 -1.85 4.45 -4.74
C SER A 79 -3.30 4.51 -4.26
N LEU A 80 -4.25 4.06 -5.09
CA LEU A 80 -5.68 4.00 -4.76
C LEU A 80 -5.94 2.95 -3.69
N THR A 81 -5.36 1.76 -3.83
CA THR A 81 -5.45 0.69 -2.83
C THR A 81 -4.85 1.12 -1.50
N ALA A 82 -3.65 1.72 -1.51
CA ALA A 82 -3.03 2.23 -0.29
C ALA A 82 -3.88 3.33 0.38
N ALA A 83 -4.48 4.24 -0.39
CA ALA A 83 -5.35 5.28 0.15
C ALA A 83 -6.68 4.74 0.69
N GLU A 84 -7.23 3.69 0.07
CA GLU A 84 -8.41 2.98 0.57
C GLU A 84 -8.12 2.33 1.94
N GLU A 85 -7.05 1.56 2.03
CA GLU A 85 -6.64 0.90 3.27
C GLU A 85 -6.40 1.92 4.40
N ASP A 86 -5.70 3.03 4.10
CA ASP A 86 -5.41 4.08 5.06
C ASP A 86 -6.67 4.82 5.54
N ALA A 87 -7.65 5.04 4.66
CA ALA A 87 -8.94 5.64 4.99
C ALA A 87 -9.80 4.70 5.85
N LEU A 88 -9.88 3.41 5.48
CA LEU A 88 -10.61 2.40 6.25
C LEU A 88 -10.00 2.21 7.65
N TYR A 89 -8.67 2.14 7.75
CA TYR A 89 -7.98 2.04 9.02
C TYR A 89 -8.24 3.27 9.91
N SER A 90 -8.23 4.47 9.32
CA SER A 90 -8.57 5.70 10.05
C SER A 90 -10.00 5.72 10.55
N GLN A 91 -10.97 5.27 9.74
CA GLN A 91 -12.37 5.15 10.15
C GLN A 91 -12.54 4.17 11.30
N TYR A 92 -11.87 3.02 11.24
CA TYR A 92 -11.86 2.04 12.33
C TYR A 92 -11.32 2.65 13.63
N ASN A 93 -10.17 3.34 13.56
CA ASN A 93 -9.59 3.99 14.73
C ASN A 93 -10.49 5.11 15.27
N LEU A 94 -11.12 5.90 14.40
CA LEU A 94 -12.07 6.93 14.77
C LEU A 94 -13.26 6.34 15.54
N GLU A 95 -13.78 5.19 15.10
CA GLU A 95 -14.84 4.46 15.79
C GLU A 95 -14.41 4.04 17.21
N GLN A 96 -13.21 3.46 17.36
CA GLN A 96 -12.68 3.07 18.68
C GLN A 96 -12.47 4.29 19.58
N ASN A 97 -11.93 5.37 19.03
CA ASN A 97 -11.73 6.64 19.74
C ASN A 97 -13.08 7.24 20.18
N MET A 98 -14.10 7.19 19.34
CA MET A 98 -15.44 7.70 19.66
C MET A 98 -16.09 6.93 20.81
N LYS A 99 -15.91 5.60 20.90
CA LYS A 99 -16.38 4.79 22.03
C LYS A 99 -15.73 5.22 23.35
N THR A 100 -14.41 5.48 23.33
CA THR A 100 -13.69 5.97 24.51
C THR A 100 -14.10 7.40 24.87
N TRP A 101 -14.18 8.28 23.87
CA TRP A 101 -14.62 9.66 24.01
C TRP A 101 -16.02 9.76 24.63
N LEU A 102 -16.97 8.93 24.21
CA LEU A 102 -18.31 8.90 24.79
C LEU A 102 -18.29 8.56 26.29
N LYS A 103 -17.44 7.63 26.71
CA LYS A 103 -17.27 7.29 28.14
C LYS A 103 -16.65 8.45 28.91
N GLU A 104 -15.58 9.05 28.38
CA GLU A 104 -14.91 10.20 29.00
C GLU A 104 -15.85 11.41 29.10
N MET A 105 -16.66 11.65 28.06
CA MET A 105 -17.67 12.71 28.03
C MET A 105 -18.77 12.47 29.07
N GLY A 106 -19.26 11.22 29.20
CA GLY A 106 -20.22 10.85 30.23
C GLY A 106 -19.66 11.05 31.65
N ASN A 107 -18.40 10.69 31.88
CA ASN A 107 -17.71 10.94 33.15
C ASN A 107 -17.57 12.45 33.42
N LEU A 108 -17.24 13.23 32.39
CA LEU A 108 -17.09 14.67 32.49
C LEU A 108 -18.41 15.31 32.90
N ILE A 109 -19.51 15.00 32.19
CA ILE A 109 -20.86 15.46 32.53
C ILE A 109 -21.23 15.05 33.97
N SER A 110 -20.89 13.84 34.39
CA SER A 110 -21.18 13.39 35.76
C SER A 110 -20.50 14.23 36.84
N ARG A 111 -19.32 14.82 36.56
CA ARG A 111 -18.63 15.73 37.49
C ARG A 111 -19.43 17.01 37.77
N SER A 112 -20.32 17.44 36.88
CA SER A 112 -21.15 18.62 37.14
C SER A 112 -22.16 18.43 38.27
N ASN A 113 -22.38 17.18 38.71
CA ASN A 113 -23.33 16.84 39.77
C ASN A 113 -22.66 16.62 41.13
N THR A 114 -21.34 16.81 41.24
CA THR A 114 -20.62 16.63 42.51
C THR A 114 -20.59 17.92 43.32
N VAL A 115 -20.50 17.80 44.64
CA VAL A 115 -20.51 18.97 45.55
C VAL A 115 -19.21 19.79 45.43
N ASP A 116 -18.12 19.14 45.03
CA ASP A 116 -16.81 19.71 44.76
C ASP A 116 -16.62 20.16 43.30
N TYR A 117 -17.72 20.41 42.58
CA TYR A 117 -17.68 20.78 41.17
C TYR A 117 -16.82 22.02 40.90
N ASP A 118 -15.72 21.81 40.20
CA ASP A 118 -14.82 22.84 39.72
C ASP A 118 -15.12 23.17 38.25
N GLN A 119 -15.73 24.33 38.03
CA GLN A 119 -16.15 24.79 36.71
C GLN A 119 -14.97 25.09 35.78
N GLU A 120 -13.84 25.58 36.30
CA GLU A 120 -12.68 25.92 35.47
C GLU A 120 -11.99 24.65 34.97
N ASN A 121 -11.81 23.67 35.85
CA ASN A 121 -11.34 22.34 35.48
C ASN A 121 -12.29 21.66 34.48
N TYR A 122 -13.61 21.74 34.70
CA TYR A 122 -14.59 21.15 33.79
C TYR A 122 -14.52 21.72 32.37
N VAL A 123 -14.47 23.06 32.23
CA VAL A 123 -14.40 23.72 30.93
C VAL A 123 -13.09 23.37 30.20
N ARG A 124 -11.97 23.38 30.93
CA ARG A 124 -10.66 23.01 30.38
C ARG A 124 -10.67 21.58 29.84
N ASP A 125 -11.15 20.64 30.65
CA ASP A 125 -11.19 19.22 30.27
C ASP A 125 -12.18 18.99 29.11
N SER A 126 -13.31 19.70 29.08
CA SER A 126 -14.28 19.66 27.97
C SER A 126 -13.65 20.11 26.66
N LEU A 127 -12.95 21.25 26.67
CA LEU A 127 -12.26 21.76 25.48
C LEU A 127 -11.20 20.77 24.98
N ASN A 128 -10.38 20.22 25.89
CA ASN A 128 -9.37 19.23 25.53
C ASN A 128 -10.00 17.98 24.91
N LEU A 129 -11.06 17.47 25.52
CA LEU A 129 -11.74 16.26 25.06
C LEU A 129 -12.43 16.48 23.69
N THR A 130 -13.09 17.62 23.49
CA THR A 130 -13.69 18.00 22.20
C THR A 130 -12.64 18.20 21.12
N ASN A 131 -11.54 18.92 21.42
CA ASN A 131 -10.46 19.14 20.45
C ASN A 131 -9.78 17.83 20.03
N LYS A 132 -9.57 16.90 20.96
CA LYS A 132 -9.02 15.57 20.65
C LYS A 132 -9.90 14.81 19.65
N MET A 133 -11.22 14.81 19.88
CA MET A 133 -12.17 14.17 18.96
C MET A 133 -12.20 14.86 17.59
N TRP A 134 -12.17 16.20 17.59
CA TRP A 134 -12.12 16.99 16.36
C TRP A 134 -10.89 16.67 15.52
N SER A 135 -9.69 16.61 16.12
CA SER A 135 -8.46 16.27 15.41
C SER A 135 -8.54 14.90 14.73
N GLY A 136 -9.05 13.88 15.43
CA GLY A 136 -9.23 12.54 14.85
C GLY A 136 -10.27 12.52 13.72
N LEU A 137 -11.37 13.26 13.86
CA LEU A 137 -12.37 13.39 12.80
C LEU A 137 -11.80 14.11 11.57
N SER A 138 -11.02 15.19 11.78
CA SER A 138 -10.38 15.94 10.70
C SER A 138 -9.42 15.07 9.91
N GLU A 139 -8.57 14.29 10.58
CA GLU A 139 -7.63 13.38 9.93
C GLU A 139 -8.36 12.32 9.09
N CYS A 140 -9.44 11.74 9.62
CA CYS A 140 -10.28 10.80 8.87
C CYS A 140 -10.89 11.45 7.61
N VAL A 141 -11.36 12.70 7.72
CA VAL A 141 -11.89 13.45 6.57
C VAL A 141 -10.80 13.68 5.52
N ASP A 142 -9.58 14.03 5.93
CA ASP A 142 -8.47 14.29 5.00
C ASP A 142 -8.05 13.02 4.24
N ARG A 143 -8.03 11.87 4.92
CA ARG A 143 -7.76 10.57 4.27
C ARG A 143 -8.85 10.17 3.27
N LEU A 144 -10.13 10.39 3.62
CA LEU A 144 -11.25 10.15 2.70
C LEU A 144 -11.20 11.07 1.47
N LYS A 145 -10.82 12.34 1.64
CA LYS A 145 -10.62 13.27 0.52
C LYS A 145 -9.49 12.82 -0.39
N LYS A 146 -8.35 12.40 0.18
CA LYS A 146 -7.22 11.86 -0.60
C LYS A 146 -7.66 10.65 -1.44
N TRP A 147 -8.40 9.72 -0.84
CA TRP A 147 -8.93 8.57 -1.59
C TRP A 147 -9.89 9.01 -2.70
N GLN A 148 -10.78 9.96 -2.44
CA GLN A 148 -11.68 10.53 -3.44
C GLN A 148 -10.93 11.19 -4.60
N GLU A 149 -9.90 11.98 -4.32
CA GLU A 149 -9.07 12.64 -5.34
C GLU A 149 -8.39 11.61 -6.25
N LEU A 150 -7.88 10.51 -5.69
CA LEU A 150 -7.28 9.43 -6.46
C LEU A 150 -8.30 8.68 -7.33
N GLN A 151 -9.55 8.49 -6.86
CA GLN A 151 -10.62 7.93 -7.69
C GLN A 151 -10.93 8.83 -8.90
N VAL A 152 -10.92 10.15 -8.73
CA VAL A 152 -11.11 11.09 -9.84
C VAL A 152 -9.92 11.01 -10.81
N ALA A 153 -8.69 10.96 -10.31
CA ALA A 153 -7.49 10.85 -11.13
C ALA A 153 -7.45 9.56 -11.97
N GLU A 154 -7.83 8.42 -11.38
CA GLU A 154 -7.97 7.13 -12.07
C GLU A 154 -9.01 7.24 -13.20
N ALA A 155 -10.20 7.76 -12.90
CA ALA A 155 -11.29 7.85 -13.88
C ALA A 155 -10.92 8.76 -15.08
N GLU A 156 -10.16 9.82 -14.85
CA GLU A 156 -9.63 10.68 -15.93
C GLU A 156 -8.60 9.95 -16.80
N MET A 157 -7.72 9.16 -16.19
CA MET A 157 -6.70 8.38 -16.91
C MET A 157 -7.35 7.28 -17.75
N SER A 158 -8.33 6.58 -17.19
CA SER A 158 -9.14 5.59 -17.91
C SER A 158 -9.83 6.20 -19.13
N LYS A 159 -10.46 7.38 -18.99
CA LYS A 159 -11.05 8.12 -20.13
C LYS A 159 -10.01 8.48 -21.21
N LYS A 160 -8.82 8.95 -20.80
CA LYS A 160 -7.74 9.31 -21.75
C LYS A 160 -7.27 8.11 -22.56
N VAL A 161 -7.14 6.94 -21.92
CA VAL A 161 -6.72 5.70 -22.62
C VAL A 161 -7.79 5.20 -23.58
N THR A 162 -9.08 5.23 -23.19
CA THR A 162 -10.17 4.86 -24.11
C THR A 162 -10.20 5.75 -25.35
N ARG A 163 -9.99 7.07 -25.21
CA ARG A 163 -9.92 8.00 -26.34
C ARG A 163 -8.75 7.71 -27.28
N LYS A 164 -7.54 7.50 -26.73
CA LYS A 164 -6.36 7.14 -27.54
C LYS A 164 -6.56 5.86 -28.36
N LYS A 165 -7.25 4.85 -27.81
CA LYS A 165 -7.57 3.61 -28.54
C LYS A 165 -8.51 3.85 -29.71
N LEU A 166 -9.51 4.73 -29.55
CA LEU A 166 -10.45 5.09 -30.61
C LEU A 166 -9.76 5.87 -31.75
N ASP A 167 -8.84 6.77 -31.41
CA ASP A 167 -8.10 7.56 -32.41
C ASP A 167 -7.07 6.74 -33.18
N SER A 168 -6.50 5.69 -32.57
CA SER A 168 -5.55 4.78 -33.24
C SER A 168 -6.19 3.82 -34.24
N HIS A 169 -7.52 3.70 -34.27
CA HIS A 169 -8.26 2.79 -35.18
C HIS A 169 -8.95 3.54 -36.34
N ARG A 170 -8.65 4.83 -36.50
CA ARG A 170 -9.07 5.67 -37.63
C ARG A 170 -7.90 5.92 -38.58
#